data_AF-A0A4Q6BU46-F1
#
_entry.id   AF-A0A4Q6BU46-F1
#
_cell.length_a   1.000
_cell.length_b   1.000
_cell.length_c   1.000
_cell.angle_alpha   90.00
_cell.angle_beta   90.00
_cell.angle_gamma   90.00
#
_symmetry.space_group_name_H-M   'P 1'
#
loop_
_entity.id
_entity.type
_entity.pdbx_description
1 polymer ?
#
loop_
_entity_poly.entity_id
_entity_poly.type
_entity_poly.pdbx_seq_one_letter_code
_entity_poly.pdbx_strand_id
1 'polypeptide(L)'
;TYVPDLANACLDLLIDGERGLWHLANRGSVSWVELARIGARIVGIDASSLEARSCAEFGLAAPRPAFSVLGTARGLEMPTLENAIARYATEGRHLR
;
A
#
# COMPACT_ATOMS: atom_id res chain seq x y z
N THR A 1 0.52 -2.38 1.01
CA THR A 1 -0.47 -2.62 2.08
C THR A 1 0.14 -2.35 3.43
N TYR A 2 -0.60 -1.73 4.34
CA TYR A 2 -0.18 -1.41 5.70
C TYR A 2 -0.46 -2.58 6.65
N VAL A 3 0.53 -2.92 7.48
CA VAL A 3 0.52 -4.15 8.28
C VAL A 3 -0.61 -4.17 9.31
N PRO A 4 -0.86 -3.11 10.11
CA PRO A 4 -1.98 -3.09 11.04
C PRO A 4 -3.35 -3.30 10.38
N ASP A 5 -3.59 -2.70 9.21
CA ASP A 5 -4.86 -2.91 8.49
C ASP A 5 -5.00 -4.36 8.03
N LEU A 6 -3.92 -4.94 7.50
CA LEU A 6 -3.91 -6.33 7.07
C LEU A 6 -4.15 -7.27 8.25
N ALA A 7 -3.49 -7.03 9.38
CA ALA A 7 -3.63 -7.85 10.58
C ALA A 7 -5.06 -7.80 11.12
N ASN A 8 -5.64 -6.61 11.24
CA ASN A 8 -7.03 -6.45 11.69
C ASN A 8 -8.01 -7.16 10.74
N ALA A 9 -7.87 -6.95 9.42
CA ALA A 9 -8.71 -7.61 8.43
C ALA A 9 -8.60 -9.14 8.48
N CYS A 10 -7.39 -9.69 8.68
CA CYS A 10 -7.20 -11.13 8.86
C CYS A 10 -7.87 -11.66 10.13
N LEU A 11 -7.82 -10.90 11.24
CA LEU A 11 -8.45 -11.27 12.50
C LEU A 11 -9.97 -11.22 12.40
N ASP A 12 -10.53 -10.20 11.76
CA ASP A 12 -11.98 -10.09 11.53
C ASP A 12 -12.48 -11.31 10.74
N LEU A 13 -11.82 -11.65 9.61
CA LEU A 13 -12.16 -12.84 8.82
C LEU A 13 -12.06 -14.14 9.63
N LEU A 14 -11.04 -14.27 10.49
CA LEU A 14 -10.88 -15.44 11.34
C LEU A 14 -12.01 -15.55 12.37
N ILE A 15 -12.38 -14.45 13.01
CA ILE A 15 -13.43 -14.37 14.03
C ILE A 15 -14.80 -14.67 13.43
N ASP A 16 -15.07 -14.13 12.24
CA ASP A 16 -16.32 -14.35 11.49
C ASP A 16 -16.40 -15.77 10.89
N GLY A 17 -15.32 -16.55 10.97
CA GLY A 17 -15.26 -17.92 10.46
C GLY A 17 -15.25 -17.99 8.93
N GLU A 18 -14.85 -16.91 8.27
CA GLU A 18 -14.74 -16.82 6.82
C GLU A 18 -13.70 -17.80 6.27
N ARG A 19 -13.93 -18.28 5.04
CA ARG A 19 -13.12 -19.33 4.42
C ARG A 19 -12.80 -19.02 2.96
N GLY A 20 -11.73 -19.64 2.47
CA GLY A 20 -11.29 -19.55 1.08
C GLY A 20 -10.25 -18.46 0.85
N LEU A 21 -10.07 -18.08 -0.42
CA LEU A 21 -9.08 -17.10 -0.84
C LEU A 21 -9.62 -15.68 -0.75
N TRP A 22 -8.83 -14.79 -0.15
CA TRP A 22 -9.13 -13.38 0.01
C TRP A 22 -7.96 -12.52 -0.49
N HIS A 23 -8.29 -11.41 -1.16
CA HIS A 23 -7.33 -10.36 -1.44
C HIS A 23 -7.51 -9.25 -0.42
N LEU A 24 -6.45 -8.94 0.32
CA LEU A 24 -6.43 -7.88 1.33
C LEU A 24 -5.38 -6.84 0.97
N ALA A 25 -5.83 -5.70 0.46
CA ALA A 25 -4.99 -4.55 0.14
C ALA A 25 -5.70 -3.25 0.50
N ASN A 26 -4.93 -2.22 0.88
CA ASN A 26 -5.48 -0.88 1.04
C ASN A 26 -6.09 -0.40 -0.28
N ARG A 27 -7.21 0.31 -0.18
CA ARG A 27 -7.94 0.78 -1.36
C ARG A 27 -7.13 1.81 -2.16
N GLY A 28 -7.28 1.74 -3.47
CA GLY A 28 -6.63 2.63 -4.43
C GLY A 28 -5.61 1.89 -5.29
N SER A 29 -5.08 2.62 -6.27
CA SER A 29 -4.03 2.14 -7.17
C SER A 29 -3.08 3.26 -7.46
N VAL A 30 -1.78 2.99 -7.37
CA VAL A 30 -0.73 3.95 -7.65
C VAL A 30 0.45 3.25 -8.32
N SER A 31 1.15 3.97 -9.18
CA SER A 31 2.49 3.62 -9.61
C SER A 31 3.51 3.88 -8.48
N TRP A 32 4.74 3.37 -8.64
CA TRP A 32 5.81 3.59 -7.66
C TRP A 32 6.16 5.07 -7.48
N VAL A 33 6.15 5.86 -8.56
CA VAL A 33 6.44 7.30 -8.48
C VAL A 33 5.33 8.06 -7.76
N GLU A 34 4.06 7.71 -7.99
CA GLU A 34 2.93 8.31 -7.28
C GLU A 34 2.96 7.97 -5.79
N LEU A 35 3.29 6.73 -5.43
CA LEU A 35 3.48 6.32 -4.03
C LEU A 35 4.55 7.18 -3.34
N ALA A 36 5.70 7.40 -3.99
CA ALA A 36 6.76 8.25 -3.47
C ALA A 36 6.30 9.72 -3.32
N ARG A 37 5.54 10.26 -4.28
CA ARG A 37 4.95 11.62 -4.17
C ARG A 37 3.96 11.73 -3.02
N ILE A 38 3.10 10.74 -2.81
CA ILE A 38 2.15 10.70 -1.69
C ILE A 38 2.91 10.72 -0.36
N GLY A 39 3.92 9.85 -0.23
CA GLY A 39 4.78 9.81 0.96
C GLY A 39 5.44 11.15 1.23
N ALA A 40 6.15 11.70 0.25
CA ALA A 40 6.85 12.98 0.35
C ALA A 40 5.91 14.13 0.77
N ARG A 41 4.73 14.21 0.15
CA ARG A 41 3.69 15.18 0.50
C ARG A 41 3.22 15.05 1.95
N ILE A 42 3.01 13.82 2.43
CA ILE A 42 2.54 13.55 3.81
C ILE A 42 3.58 13.97 4.86
N VAL A 43 4.87 13.78 4.57
CA VAL A 43 5.95 14.10 5.51
C VAL A 43 6.60 15.47 5.28
N GLY A 44 6.10 16.25 4.30
CA GLY A 44 6.60 17.58 3.99
C GLY A 44 7.99 17.62 3.33
N ILE A 45 8.37 16.55 2.61
CA ILE A 45 9.62 16.49 1.82
C ILE A 45 9.34 17.02 0.41
N ASP A 46 10.23 17.88 -0.09
CA ASP A 46 10.18 18.32 -1.49
C ASP A 46 10.48 17.16 -2.44
N ALA A 47 9.58 16.94 -3.41
CA ALA A 47 9.68 15.89 -4.42
C ALA A 47 9.89 16.46 -5.83
N SER A 48 10.38 17.70 -5.94
CA SER A 48 10.71 18.36 -7.21
C SER A 48 11.76 17.61 -8.03
N SER A 49 12.72 16.98 -7.36
CA SER A 49 13.79 16.15 -7.96
C SER A 49 13.37 14.70 -8.23
N LEU A 50 12.12 14.31 -7.94
CA LEU A 50 11.65 12.95 -8.15
C LEU A 50 11.34 12.69 -9.63
N GLU A 51 12.12 11.81 -10.25
CA GLU A 51 11.98 11.40 -11.64
C GLU A 51 11.22 10.07 -11.77
N ALA A 52 10.27 10.02 -12.71
CA ALA A 52 9.62 8.76 -13.10
C ALA A 52 10.52 7.99 -14.06
N ARG A 53 10.70 6.69 -13.82
CA ARG A 53 11.52 5.80 -14.65
C ARG A 53 10.80 4.50 -14.96
N SER A 54 11.06 3.91 -16.13
CA SER A 54 10.49 2.60 -16.47
C SER A 54 11.07 1.51 -15.58
N CYS A 55 10.23 0.55 -15.17
CA CYS A 55 10.69 -0.60 -14.38
C CYS A 55 11.76 -1.42 -15.12
N ALA A 56 11.70 -1.44 -16.47
CA ALA A 56 12.65 -2.16 -17.31
C ALA A 56 14.09 -1.60 -17.23
N GLU A 57 14.24 -0.32 -16.90
CA GLU A 57 15.55 0.33 -16.81
C GLU A 57 16.35 -0.10 -15.57
N PHE A 58 15.69 -0.69 -14.57
CA PHE A 58 16.34 -1.10 -13.31
C PHE A 58 17.06 -2.45 -13.40
N GLY A 59 16.97 -3.18 -14.53
CA GLY A 59 17.69 -4.45 -14.72
C GLY A 59 17.39 -5.51 -13.65
N LEU A 60 16.17 -5.52 -13.10
CA LEU A 60 15.79 -6.44 -12.02
C LEU A 60 15.87 -7.90 -12.49
N ALA A 61 16.41 -8.78 -11.65
CA ALA A 61 16.58 -10.20 -11.98
C ALA A 61 15.26 -10.93 -12.27
N ALA A 62 14.16 -10.51 -11.63
CA ALA A 62 12.83 -11.10 -11.81
C ALA A 62 11.90 -10.13 -12.55
N PRO A 63 11.11 -10.62 -13.53
CA PRO A 63 10.08 -9.81 -14.19
C PRO A 63 9.09 -9.23 -13.18
N ARG A 64 8.70 -7.96 -13.37
CA ARG A 64 7.65 -7.33 -12.58
C ARG A 64 6.40 -7.16 -13.43
N PRO A 65 5.21 -7.57 -12.93
CA PRO A 65 3.97 -7.31 -13.63
C PRO A 65 3.77 -5.79 -13.75
N ALA A 66 3.31 -5.35 -14.92
CA ALA A 66 3.01 -3.93 -15.15
C ALA A 66 1.80 -3.45 -14.32
N PHE A 67 0.93 -4.38 -13.91
CA PHE A 67 -0.26 -4.10 -13.12
C PHE A 67 -0.48 -5.21 -12.09
N SER A 68 -0.47 -4.85 -10.80
CA SER A 68 -0.62 -5.78 -9.68
C SER A 68 -1.61 -5.29 -8.62
N VAL A 69 -2.58 -4.47 -9.02
CA VAL A 69 -3.66 -4.04 -8.13
C VAL A 69 -4.54 -5.25 -7.83
N LEU A 70 -4.83 -5.45 -6.55
CA LEU A 70 -5.73 -6.50 -6.10
C LEU A 70 -7.08 -5.86 -5.77
N GLY A 71 -8.13 -6.27 -6.50
CA GLY A 71 -9.48 -5.93 -6.11
C GLY A 71 -9.88 -6.72 -4.87
N THR A 72 -10.50 -6.06 -3.90
CA THR A 72 -11.15 -6.74 -2.78
C THR A 72 -12.53 -7.21 -3.21
N ALA A 73 -12.92 -8.41 -2.78
CA ALA A 73 -14.23 -8.98 -3.04
C ALA A 73 -14.93 -9.25 -1.71
N ARG A 74 -16.23 -9.57 -1.76
CA ARG A 74 -17.03 -10.05 -0.61
C ARG A 74 -17.20 -9.03 0.54
N GLY A 75 -17.16 -7.73 0.21
CA GLY A 75 -17.66 -6.66 1.10
C GLY A 75 -16.71 -6.18 2.20
N LEU A 76 -15.53 -6.78 2.36
CA LEU A 76 -14.51 -6.29 3.28
C LEU A 76 -13.73 -5.15 2.63
N GLU A 77 -13.80 -3.94 3.18
CA GLU A 77 -13.11 -2.77 2.62
C GLU A 77 -12.04 -2.27 3.61
N MET A 78 -10.77 -2.42 3.24
CA MET A 78 -9.66 -1.86 4.02
C MET A 78 -9.56 -0.34 3.83
N PRO A 79 -8.92 0.41 4.74
CA PRO A 79 -8.67 1.84 4.57
C PRO A 79 -7.93 2.18 3.27
N THR A 80 -8.04 3.44 2.81
CA THR A 80 -7.32 3.92 1.63
C THR A 80 -5.80 3.91 1.85
N LEU A 81 -5.05 3.80 0.76
CA LEU A 81 -3.59 3.82 0.81
C LEU A 81 -3.05 5.12 1.42
N GLU A 82 -3.63 6.27 1.10
CA GLU A 82 -3.25 7.56 1.67
C GLU A 82 -3.49 7.61 3.18
N ASN A 83 -4.62 7.08 3.66
CA ASN A 83 -4.91 6.98 5.09
C ASN A 83 -3.89 6.09 5.81
N ALA A 84 -3.54 4.95 5.21
CA ALA A 84 -2.51 4.04 5.71
C ALA A 84 -1.13 4.71 5.81
N ILE A 85 -0.68 5.41 4.76
CA ILE A 85 0.62 6.11 4.76
C ILE A 85 0.65 7.21 5.82
N ALA A 86 -0.44 7.95 6.01
CA ALA A 86 -0.54 9.00 7.02
C ALA A 86 -0.41 8.47 8.46
N ARG A 87 -1.06 7.34 8.76
CA ARG A 87 -0.91 6.65 10.07
C ARG A 87 0.50 6.13 10.25
N TYR A 88 1.05 5.42 9.25
CA TYR A 88 2.42 4.93 9.29
C TYR A 88 3.44 6.04 9.57
N ALA A 89 3.33 7.17 8.87
CA ALA A 89 4.22 8.30 9.07
C ALA A 89 4.13 8.91 10.48
N THR A 90 2.96 8.82 11.12
CA THR A 90 2.75 9.31 12.49
C THR A 90 3.32 8.35 13.53
N GLU A 91 3.03 7.06 13.40
CA GLU A 91 3.55 6.02 14.30
C GLU A 91 5.09 5.92 14.25
N GLY A 92 5.68 6.02 13.05
CA GLY A 92 7.14 5.98 12.87
C GLY A 92 7.89 7.14 13.53
N ARG A 93 7.22 8.26 13.87
CA ARG A 93 7.82 9.36 14.64
C ARG A 93 7.92 9.06 16.13
N HIS A 94 7.11 8.13 16.66
CA HIS A 94 7.13 7.72 18.07
C HIS A 94 8.19 6.65 18.37
N LEU A 95 8.78 6.04 17.34
CA LEU A 95 9.85 5.05 17.46
C LEU A 95 11.26 5.67 17.33
N ARG A 96 11.37 7.01 17.26
CA ARG A 96 12.63 7.75 17.19
C ARG A 96 12.92 8.48 18.48
#